data_AF-A0A2N5GN43-F1
#
_entry.id   AF-A0A2N5GN43-F1
#
_cell.length_a   1.000
_cell.length_b   1.000
_cell.length_c   1.000
_cell.angle_alpha   90.00
_cell.angle_beta   90.00
_cell.angle_gamma   90.00
#
_symmetry.space_group_name_H-M   'P 1'
#
loop_
_entity.id
_entity.type
_entity.pdbx_description
1 polymer ?
#
loop_
_entity_poly.entity_id
_entity_poly.type
_entity_poly.pdbx_seq_one_letter_code
_entity_poly.pdbx_strand_id
1 'polypeptide(L)'
;MQQEKRYSEMTRYEIQQEIARLNEKAKKAEQMGMVNEFAVLERKAVMAKSYLLSPDDFKSGELYGIEGDPGFYFKIQYLNGVFAWGYRLGGDGREEALPIAMLKKIEQNQS
;
A
#
# COMPACT_ATOMS: atom_id res chain seq x y z
N MET A 1 16.25 -8.37 22.62
CA MET A 1 15.69 -7.95 21.31
C MET A 1 14.81 -6.75 21.58
N GLN A 2 15.12 -5.56 21.02
CA GLN A 2 14.17 -4.45 21.11
C GLN A 2 12.94 -4.83 20.30
N GLN A 3 11.78 -4.85 20.93
CA GLN A 3 10.52 -5.07 20.25
C GLN A 3 10.23 -3.80 19.44
N GLU A 4 10.41 -3.87 18.12
CA GLU A 4 10.02 -2.77 17.24
C GLU A 4 8.51 -2.54 17.41
N LYS A 5 8.14 -1.29 17.70
CA LYS A 5 6.75 -0.85 17.86
C LYS A 5 5.96 -1.18 16.58
N ARG A 6 4.74 -1.72 16.69
CA ARG A 6 3.93 -2.03 15.51
C ARG A 6 3.43 -0.74 14.88
N TYR A 7 3.26 -0.68 13.56
CA TYR A 7 2.75 0.53 12.89
C TYR A 7 1.39 0.98 13.43
N SER A 8 0.53 0.05 13.86
CA SER A 8 -0.76 0.33 14.49
C SER A 8 -0.66 1.08 15.83
N GLU A 9 0.50 1.05 16.48
CA GLU A 9 0.76 1.70 17.77
C GLU A 9 1.50 3.03 17.57
N MET A 10 2.06 3.27 16.38
CA MET A 10 2.84 4.46 16.08
C MET A 10 1.94 5.69 15.87
N THR A 11 2.41 6.84 16.32
CA THR A 11 1.83 8.14 15.98
C THR A 11 2.07 8.44 14.50
N ARG A 12 1.26 9.33 13.91
CA ARG A 12 1.47 9.82 12.54
C ARG A 12 2.90 10.32 12.29
N TYR A 13 3.50 11.01 13.26
CA TYR A 13 4.88 11.49 13.16
C TYR A 13 5.89 10.34 13.13
N GLU A 14 5.76 9.35 14.03
CA GLU A 14 6.62 8.16 14.04
C GLU A 14 6.52 7.37 12.71
N ILE A 15 5.31 7.22 12.16
CA ILE A 15 5.10 6.55 10.87
C ILE A 15 5.78 7.33 9.73
N GLN A 16 5.70 8.65 9.72
CA GLN A 16 6.38 9.47 8.72
C GLN A 16 7.91 9.34 8.80
N GLN A 17 8.47 9.32 10.01
CA GLN A 17 9.91 9.09 10.21
C GLN A 17 10.32 7.68 9.74
N GLU A 18 9.51 6.68 10.03
CA GLU A 18 9.74 5.31 9.58
C GLU A 18 9.70 5.18 8.05
N ILE A 19 8.73 5.82 7.39
CA ILE A 19 8.66 5.87 5.91
C ILE A 19 9.92 6.54 5.35
N ALA A 20 10.36 7.66 5.90
CA ALA A 20 11.58 8.35 5.45
C ALA A 20 12.81 7.44 5.56
N ARG A 21 12.95 6.74 6.70
CA ARG A 21 14.04 5.78 6.95
C ARG A 21 14.00 4.60 5.97
N LEU A 22 12.82 4.06 5.69
CA LEU A 22 12.64 2.95 4.74
C LEU A 22 13.01 3.39 3.31
N ASN A 23 12.54 4.56 2.87
CA ASN A 23 12.82 5.10 1.54
C ASN A 23 14.32 5.39 1.34
N GLU A 24 15.01 5.93 2.37
CA GLU A 24 16.46 6.17 2.28
C GLU A 24 17.24 4.85 2.12
N LYS A 25 16.85 3.81 2.87
CA LYS A 25 17.42 2.47 2.71
C LYS A 25 17.10 1.87 1.34
N ALA A 26 15.87 2.03 0.85
CA ALA A 26 15.45 1.52 -0.45
C ALA A 26 16.31 2.15 -1.56
N LYS A 27 16.49 3.47 -1.53
CA LYS A 27 17.35 4.20 -2.48
C LYS A 27 18.79 3.69 -2.47
N LYS A 28 19.36 3.40 -1.29
CA LYS A 28 20.72 2.82 -1.19
C LYS A 28 20.77 1.40 -1.76
N ALA A 29 19.78 0.56 -1.44
CA ALA A 29 19.67 -0.80 -1.96
C ALA A 29 19.57 -0.81 -3.49
N GLU A 30 18.76 0.08 -4.06
CA GLU A 30 18.63 0.28 -5.51
C GLU A 30 19.97 0.67 -6.15
N GLN A 31 20.67 1.67 -5.60
CA GLN A 31 21.98 2.11 -6.10
C GLN A 31 23.05 1.01 -6.08
N MET A 32 22.96 0.08 -5.12
CA MET A 32 23.87 -1.07 -5.01
C MET A 32 23.41 -2.29 -5.81
N GLY A 33 22.30 -2.21 -6.57
CA GLY A 33 21.74 -3.33 -7.33
C GLY A 33 21.11 -4.44 -6.46
N MET A 34 20.77 -4.15 -5.22
CA MET A 34 20.18 -5.10 -4.27
C MET A 34 18.67 -5.22 -4.46
N VAL A 35 18.23 -5.78 -5.59
CA VAL A 35 16.82 -5.83 -6.01
C VAL A 35 15.88 -6.46 -4.98
N ASN A 36 16.30 -7.55 -4.33
CA ASN A 36 15.49 -8.23 -3.33
C ASN A 36 15.28 -7.37 -2.06
N GLU A 37 16.34 -6.71 -1.59
CA GLU A 37 16.27 -5.83 -0.42
C GLU A 37 15.43 -4.58 -0.72
N PHE A 38 15.62 -4.00 -1.90
CA PHE A 38 14.79 -2.90 -2.39
C PHE A 38 13.30 -3.26 -2.36
N ALA A 39 12.93 -4.41 -2.92
CA ALA A 39 11.53 -4.87 -2.95
C ALA A 39 10.95 -5.09 -1.55
N VAL A 40 11.74 -5.58 -0.60
CA VAL A 40 11.31 -5.73 0.81
C VAL A 40 11.08 -4.37 1.46
N LEU A 41 11.98 -3.41 1.24
CA LEU A 41 11.89 -2.07 1.82
C LEU A 41 10.70 -1.28 1.26
N GLU A 42 10.45 -1.37 -0.05
CA GLU A 42 9.28 -0.76 -0.68
C GLU A 42 7.97 -1.31 -0.12
N ARG A 43 7.85 -2.65 0.04
CA ARG A 43 6.67 -3.26 0.66
C ARG A 43 6.45 -2.78 2.10
N LYS A 44 7.51 -2.64 2.89
CA LYS A 44 7.42 -2.07 4.25
C LYS A 44 6.95 -0.61 4.21
N ALA A 45 7.47 0.20 3.28
CA ALA A 45 7.09 1.59 3.13
C ALA A 45 5.61 1.74 2.73
N VAL A 46 5.11 0.91 1.82
CA VAL A 46 3.68 0.86 1.44
C VAL A 46 2.81 0.47 2.62
N MET A 47 3.22 -0.52 3.42
CA MET A 47 2.51 -0.89 4.64
C MET A 47 2.44 0.27 5.64
N ALA A 48 3.56 0.95 5.90
CA ALA A 48 3.60 2.10 6.79
C ALA A 48 2.71 3.25 6.28
N LYS A 49 2.75 3.55 4.98
CA LYS A 49 1.87 4.55 4.32
C LYS A 49 0.39 4.23 4.53
N SER A 50 0.01 2.95 4.56
CA SER A 50 -1.40 2.55 4.74
C SER A 50 -1.97 2.97 6.10
N TYR A 51 -1.13 3.11 7.12
CA TYR A 51 -1.52 3.65 8.44
C TYR A 51 -1.61 5.18 8.49
N LEU A 52 -1.25 5.89 7.41
CA LEU A 52 -1.45 7.34 7.28
C LEU A 52 -2.77 7.72 6.58
N LEU A 53 -3.47 6.73 6.02
CA LEU A 53 -4.70 6.88 5.27
C LEU A 53 -5.91 6.49 6.12
N SER A 54 -7.08 7.04 5.79
CA SER A 54 -8.34 6.61 6.39
C SER A 54 -8.96 5.49 5.55
N PRO A 55 -9.27 4.31 6.14
CA PRO A 55 -10.04 3.29 5.44
C PRO A 55 -11.40 3.79 4.93
N ASP A 56 -11.99 4.81 5.58
CA ASP A 56 -13.27 5.38 5.18
C ASP A 56 -13.23 6.09 3.83
N ASP A 57 -12.05 6.43 3.32
CA ASP A 57 -11.86 7.04 2.00
C ASP A 57 -12.02 6.03 0.85
N PHE A 58 -12.09 4.73 1.18
CA PHE A 58 -12.21 3.61 0.26
C PHE A 58 -13.58 2.94 0.44
N LYS A 59 -14.25 2.61 -0.66
CA LYS A 59 -15.61 2.04 -0.62
C LYS A 59 -15.66 0.64 -1.22
N SER A 60 -16.40 -0.23 -0.55
CA SER A 60 -16.72 -1.56 -1.06
C SER A 60 -17.59 -1.47 -2.31
N GLY A 61 -17.33 -2.33 -3.29
CA GLY A 61 -17.99 -2.33 -4.60
C GLY A 61 -17.34 -1.43 -5.64
N GLU A 62 -16.50 -0.47 -5.24
CA GLU A 62 -15.82 0.46 -6.16
C GLU A 62 -14.54 -0.12 -6.76
N LEU A 63 -14.15 0.47 -7.90
CA LEU A 63 -12.91 0.18 -8.61
C LEU A 63 -11.86 1.24 -8.32
N TYR A 64 -10.65 0.76 -8.10
CA TYR A 64 -9.46 1.59 -7.86
C TYR A 64 -8.37 1.16 -8.83
N GLY A 65 -7.58 2.11 -9.32
CA GLY A 65 -6.31 1.80 -9.99
C GLY A 65 -5.29 1.27 -8.97
N ILE A 66 -4.35 0.47 -9.44
CA ILE A 66 -3.30 -0.13 -8.58
C ILE A 66 -1.99 0.63 -8.78
N GLU A 67 -1.43 1.15 -7.69
CA GLU A 67 -0.15 1.84 -7.72
C GLU A 67 0.97 0.89 -8.15
N GLY A 68 1.78 1.34 -9.12
CA GLY A 68 2.83 0.52 -9.73
C GLY A 68 2.34 -0.50 -10.76
N ASP A 69 1.04 -0.56 -11.06
CA ASP A 69 0.46 -1.48 -12.05
C ASP A 69 -0.57 -0.75 -12.97
N PRO A 70 -0.13 0.20 -13.82
CA PRO A 70 -1.02 1.01 -14.64
C PRO A 70 -1.86 0.16 -15.61
N GLY A 71 -3.15 0.51 -15.73
CA GLY A 71 -4.11 -0.23 -16.56
C GLY A 71 -4.74 -1.44 -15.84
N PHE A 72 -4.24 -1.81 -14.66
CA PHE A 72 -4.87 -2.79 -13.80
C PHE A 72 -5.71 -2.12 -12.72
N TYR A 73 -6.84 -2.75 -12.41
CA TYR A 73 -7.83 -2.24 -11.48
C TYR A 73 -8.15 -3.28 -10.43
N PHE A 74 -8.44 -2.81 -9.21
CA PHE A 74 -8.84 -3.62 -8.08
C PHE A 74 -10.27 -3.29 -7.67
N LYS A 75 -11.13 -4.30 -7.56
CA LYS A 75 -12.48 -4.15 -7.02
C LYS A 75 -12.49 -4.53 -5.56
N ILE A 76 -12.80 -3.57 -4.69
CA ILE A 76 -12.90 -3.82 -3.25
C ILE A 76 -14.19 -4.59 -2.96
N GLN A 77 -14.09 -5.70 -2.24
CA GLN A 77 -15.23 -6.41 -1.65
C GLN A 77 -15.52 -5.91 -0.23
N TYR A 78 -14.47 -5.77 0.59
CA TYR A 78 -14.57 -5.24 1.94
C TYR A 78 -13.22 -4.69 2.43
N LEU A 79 -13.23 -3.98 3.55
CA LEU A 79 -12.04 -3.47 4.22
C LEU A 79 -11.84 -4.21 5.55
N ASN A 80 -10.59 -4.48 5.90
CA ASN A 80 -10.22 -5.01 7.22
C ASN A 80 -8.88 -4.38 7.67
N GLY A 81 -8.95 -3.53 8.68
CA GLY A 81 -7.81 -2.70 9.10
C GLY A 81 -7.35 -1.78 7.95
N VAL A 82 -6.06 -1.82 7.65
CA VAL A 82 -5.44 -1.03 6.55
C VAL A 82 -5.37 -1.79 5.22
N PHE A 83 -6.14 -2.88 5.09
CA PHE A 83 -6.21 -3.69 3.88
C PHE A 83 -7.59 -3.61 3.23
N ALA A 84 -7.58 -3.62 1.90
CA ALA A 84 -8.73 -3.88 1.06
C ALA A 84 -8.66 -5.32 0.55
N TRP A 85 -9.75 -6.06 0.77
CA TRP A 85 -9.94 -7.41 0.26
C TRP A 85 -10.81 -7.33 -0.99
N GLY A 86 -10.45 -8.07 -2.03
CA GLY A 86 -11.05 -7.87 -3.35
C GLY A 86 -10.37 -8.68 -4.44
N TYR A 87 -10.59 -8.32 -5.70
CA TYR A 87 -10.00 -9.01 -6.85
C TYR A 87 -9.54 -8.03 -7.92
N ARG A 88 -8.50 -8.42 -8.66
CA ARG A 88 -8.06 -7.70 -9.86
C ARG A 88 -9.01 -7.95 -11.02
N LEU A 89 -9.37 -6.90 -11.74
CA LEU A 89 -10.07 -7.04 -13.02
C LEU A 89 -9.12 -7.65 -14.06
N GLY A 90 -9.61 -8.66 -14.80
CA GLY A 90 -8.79 -9.40 -15.77
C GLY A 90 -7.78 -10.37 -15.14
N GLY A 91 -7.78 -10.52 -13.81
CA GLY A 91 -6.99 -11.53 -13.11
C GLY A 91 -7.64 -12.92 -13.12
N ASP A 92 -7.13 -13.82 -12.28
CA ASP A 92 -7.64 -15.20 -12.12
C ASP A 92 -8.94 -15.29 -11.29
N GLY A 93 -9.50 -14.15 -10.88
CA GLY A 93 -10.71 -14.05 -10.08
C GLY A 93 -10.54 -14.43 -8.61
N ARG A 94 -9.31 -14.67 -8.14
CA ARG A 94 -9.05 -14.99 -6.72
C ARG A 94 -9.10 -13.73 -5.86
N GLU A 95 -9.62 -13.91 -4.66
CA GLU A 95 -9.57 -12.87 -3.65
C GLU A 95 -8.12 -12.68 -3.15
N GLU A 96 -7.69 -11.42 -3.09
CA GLU A 96 -6.42 -11.03 -2.50
C GLU A 96 -6.60 -9.80 -1.60
N ALA A 97 -5.63 -9.57 -0.72
CA ALA A 97 -5.58 -8.40 0.14
C ALA A 97 -4.49 -7.44 -0.35
N LEU A 98 -4.88 -6.20 -0.65
CA LEU A 98 -3.94 -5.12 -0.96
C LEU A 98 -3.94 -4.07 0.16
N PRO A 99 -2.77 -3.55 0.57
CA PRO A 99 -2.69 -2.38 1.42
C PRO A 99 -3.42 -1.20 0.76
N ILE A 100 -4.22 -0.45 1.52
CA ILE A 100 -5.00 0.67 0.96
C ILE A 100 -4.13 1.77 0.33
N ALA A 101 -2.85 1.88 0.73
CA ALA A 101 -1.90 2.79 0.08
C ALA A 101 -1.52 2.40 -1.36
N MET A 102 -1.89 1.19 -1.82
CA MET A 102 -1.73 0.79 -3.22
C MET A 102 -2.92 1.19 -4.09
N LEU A 103 -4.02 1.69 -3.51
CA LEU A 103 -5.24 1.96 -4.25
C LEU A 103 -5.34 3.44 -4.63
N LYS A 104 -5.53 3.71 -5.92
CA LYS A 104 -5.72 5.05 -6.48
C LYS A 104 -7.16 5.24 -6.92
N LYS A 105 -7.80 6.32 -6.48
CA LYS A 105 -9.13 6.69 -7.01
C LYS A 105 -9.01 6.92 -8.51
N ILE A 106 -9.94 6.34 -9.25
CA ILE A 106 -10.08 6.59 -10.68
C ILE A 106 -10.77 7.95 -10.78
N GLU A 107 -10.10 8.95 -11.34
CA GLU A 107 -10.76 10.22 -11.64
C GLU A 107 -11.85 9.95 -12.68
N GLN A 108 -13.11 10.06 -12.26
CA GLN A 108 -14.22 10.10 -13.19
C GLN A 108 -14.16 11.48 -13.85
N ASN A 109 -13.63 11.54 -15.07
CA ASN A 109 -13.86 12.68 -15.94
C ASN A 109 -15.37 12.80 -16.13
N GLN A 110 -15.99 13.71 -15.39
CA GLN A 110 -17.36 14.13 -15.62
C GLN A 110 -17.40 14.69 -17.05
N SER A 111 -18.21 14.04 -17.88
CA SER A 111 -18.44 14.40 -19.28
C SER A 111 -19.07 15.77 -19.43
#